data_AF-A0A9C9Q4B1-F1
#
_entry.id   AF-A0A9C9Q4B1-F1
#
_cell.length_a   1.000
_cell.length_b   1.000
_cell.length_c   1.000
_cell.angle_alpha   90.00
_cell.angle_beta   90.00
_cell.angle_gamma   90.00
#
_symmetry.space_group_name_H-M   'P 1'
#
loop_
_entity.id
_entity.type
_entity.pdbx_description
1 polymer ?
#
loop_
_entity_poly.entity_id
_entity_poly.type
_entity_poly.pdbx_seq_one_letter_code
_entity_poly.pdbx_strand_id
1 'polypeptide(L)'
;MSIKLLGESFDPWQELQQHQASNPQLAGKYGATSIFVGTMRDFNDGAGVECMVLEHYPAMTQKHLQAIASEAMARWNILDTLIIHRFGEIHPDDPIVLLAVWSAHRSESFPACRYLIEELKSRAPFWKKEINGGDARWVAHNTPG
;
A
#
# COMPACT_ATOMS: atom_id res chain seq x y z
N MET A 1 2.08 -13.61 5.31
CA MET A 1 2.28 -12.19 4.92
C MET A 1 3.20 -12.13 3.72
N SER A 2 2.92 -11.24 2.77
CA SER A 2 3.74 -10.94 1.60
C SER A 2 3.93 -9.43 1.46
N ILE A 3 5.15 -8.98 1.18
CA ILE A 3 5.49 -7.56 1.00
C ILE A 3 6.30 -7.41 -0.29
N LYS A 4 5.86 -6.51 -1.18
CA LYS A 4 6.52 -6.19 -2.44
C LYS A 4 6.72 -4.68 -2.57
N LEU A 5 7.93 -4.28 -2.98
CA LEU A 5 8.26 -2.91 -3.36
C LEU A 5 8.59 -2.92 -4.86
N LEU A 6 7.79 -2.23 -5.66
CA LEU A 6 7.85 -2.30 -7.12
C LEU A 6 8.26 -0.95 -7.72
N GLY A 7 9.19 -0.96 -8.66
CA GLY A 7 9.58 0.25 -9.42
C GLY A 7 8.72 0.50 -10.67
N GLU A 8 7.90 -0.48 -11.04
CA GLU A 8 7.04 -0.46 -12.22
C GLU A 8 5.56 -0.48 -11.81
N SER A 9 4.67 -0.13 -12.75
CA SER A 9 3.23 -0.21 -12.53
C SER A 9 2.77 -1.67 -12.35
N PHE A 10 1.67 -1.87 -11.63
CA PHE A 10 1.09 -3.18 -11.37
C PHE A 10 -0.44 -3.11 -11.41
N ASP A 11 -1.10 -4.21 -11.76
CA ASP A 11 -2.55 -4.36 -11.63
C ASP A 11 -2.89 -4.93 -10.24
N PRO A 12 -3.59 -4.16 -9.37
CA PRO A 12 -3.91 -4.60 -8.02
C PRO A 12 -4.76 -5.87 -7.97
N TRP A 13 -5.65 -6.05 -8.93
CA TRP A 13 -6.58 -7.18 -8.98
C TRP A 13 -5.87 -8.43 -9.48
N GLN A 14 -4.97 -8.28 -10.45
CA GLN A 14 -4.12 -9.37 -10.90
C GLN A 14 -3.17 -9.84 -9.78
N GLU A 15 -2.53 -8.90 -9.07
CA GLU A 15 -1.66 -9.20 -7.93
C GLU A 15 -2.41 -9.93 -6.81
N LEU A 16 -3.64 -9.49 -6.49
CA LEU A 16 -4.51 -10.16 -5.53
C LEU A 16 -4.80 -11.61 -5.95
N GLN A 17 -5.20 -11.81 -7.21
CA GLN A 17 -5.53 -13.13 -7.74
C GLN A 17 -4.31 -14.05 -7.73
N GLN A 18 -3.15 -13.57 -8.17
CA GLN A 18 -1.90 -14.32 -8.18
C GLN A 18 -1.46 -14.69 -6.76
N HIS A 19 -1.62 -13.78 -5.79
CA HIS A 19 -1.30 -14.07 -4.39
C HIS A 19 -2.21 -15.16 -3.83
N GLN A 20 -3.52 -15.12 -4.08
CA GLN A 20 -4.44 -16.19 -3.66
C GLN A 20 -4.11 -17.53 -4.31
N ALA A 21 -3.84 -17.55 -5.62
CA ALA A 21 -3.48 -18.76 -6.34
C ALA A 21 -2.16 -19.38 -5.85
N SER A 22 -1.21 -18.54 -5.44
CA SER A 22 0.09 -18.95 -4.91
C SER A 22 0.04 -19.40 -3.45
N ASN A 23 -1.11 -19.27 -2.78
CA ASN A 23 -1.31 -19.64 -1.38
C ASN A 23 -2.48 -20.63 -1.20
N PRO A 24 -2.41 -21.84 -1.79
CA PRO A 24 -3.49 -22.83 -1.73
C PRO A 24 -3.86 -23.23 -0.29
N GLN A 25 -2.96 -23.06 0.66
CA GLN A 25 -3.20 -23.29 2.09
C GLN A 25 -4.25 -22.36 2.70
N LEU A 26 -4.60 -21.25 2.04
CA LEU A 26 -5.67 -20.33 2.46
C LEU A 26 -7.05 -20.73 1.91
N ALA A 27 -7.11 -21.62 0.93
CA ALA A 27 -8.36 -22.02 0.28
C ALA A 27 -9.37 -22.54 1.31
N GLY A 28 -10.57 -21.97 1.30
CA GLY A 28 -11.66 -22.31 2.23
C GLY A 28 -11.47 -21.84 3.67
N LYS A 29 -10.40 -21.10 3.99
CA LYS A 29 -10.13 -20.65 5.37
C LYS A 29 -10.58 -19.24 5.68
N TYR A 30 -10.65 -18.36 4.67
CA TYR A 30 -11.09 -16.98 4.84
C TYR A 30 -12.53 -16.79 4.34
N GLY A 31 -13.35 -16.12 5.14
CA GLY A 31 -14.70 -15.67 4.78
C GLY A 31 -14.77 -14.16 4.52
N ALA A 32 -13.68 -13.43 4.77
CA ALA A 32 -13.59 -12.00 4.54
C ALA A 32 -12.22 -11.61 3.98
N THR A 33 -12.24 -10.75 2.96
CA THR A 33 -11.07 -10.11 2.37
C THR A 33 -11.35 -8.61 2.31
N SER A 34 -10.53 -7.81 3.00
CA SER A 34 -10.59 -6.35 2.92
C SER A 34 -9.41 -5.86 2.11
N ILE A 35 -9.69 -4.98 1.16
CA ILE A 35 -8.72 -4.50 0.19
C ILE A 35 -8.73 -2.98 0.20
N PHE A 36 -7.55 -2.39 0.25
CA PHE A 36 -7.33 -0.98 0.02
C PHE A 36 -6.41 -0.81 -1.18
N VAL A 37 -6.87 -0.05 -2.17
CA VAL A 37 -6.06 0.38 -3.31
C VAL A 37 -5.97 1.90 -3.25
N GLY A 38 -4.74 2.42 -3.20
CA GLY A 38 -4.48 3.84 -3.29
C GLY A 38 -3.91 4.18 -4.66
N THR A 39 -4.56 5.09 -5.38
CA THR A 39 -4.13 5.60 -6.68
C THR A 39 -3.66 7.05 -6.58
N MET A 40 -2.84 7.46 -7.54
CA MET A 40 -2.44 8.86 -7.69
C MET A 40 -3.63 9.66 -8.22
N ARG A 41 -3.89 10.82 -7.62
CA ARG A 41 -4.91 11.77 -8.07
C ARG A 41 -4.23 12.88 -8.86
N ASP A 42 -4.90 13.37 -9.90
CA ASP A 42 -4.47 14.49 -10.74
C ASP A 42 -4.48 15.86 -10.06
N PHE A 43 -4.86 15.93 -8.78
CA PHE A 43 -4.78 17.15 -7.96
C PHE A 43 -4.17 16.90 -6.58
N ASN A 44 -3.39 17.88 -6.11
CA ASN A 44 -2.96 17.96 -4.71
C ASN A 44 -2.93 19.42 -4.25
N ASP A 45 -3.48 19.72 -3.07
CA ASP A 45 -3.59 21.07 -2.51
C ASP A 45 -4.16 22.14 -3.46
N GLY A 46 -5.11 21.75 -4.32
CA GLY A 46 -5.80 22.65 -5.26
C GLY A 46 -5.01 22.98 -6.55
N ALA A 47 -3.84 22.38 -6.76
CA ALA A 47 -3.08 22.47 -7.99
C ALA A 47 -3.12 21.14 -8.76
N GLY A 48 -3.13 21.22 -10.09
CA GLY A 48 -2.93 20.04 -10.93
C GLY A 48 -1.55 19.43 -10.71
N VAL A 49 -1.43 18.10 -10.77
CA VAL A 49 -0.15 17.39 -10.68
C VAL A 49 -0.02 16.48 -11.88
N GLU A 50 1.01 16.70 -12.69
CA GLU A 50 1.26 15.90 -13.90
C GLU A 50 1.89 14.54 -13.54
N CYS A 51 2.77 14.55 -12.55
CA CYS A 51 3.51 13.38 -12.13
C CYS A 51 4.07 13.54 -10.71
N MET A 52 4.27 12.42 -10.03
CA MET A 52 4.92 12.33 -8.74
C MET A 52 6.04 11.29 -8.80
N VAL A 53 7.19 11.62 -8.23
CA VAL A 53 8.27 10.66 -7.97
C VAL A 53 8.25 10.28 -6.49
N LEU A 54 8.12 8.98 -6.22
CA LEU A 54 8.23 8.42 -4.86
C LEU A 54 9.58 7.74 -4.68
N GLU A 55 10.37 8.24 -3.74
CA GLU A 55 11.62 7.62 -3.32
C GLU A 55 11.46 6.95 -1.96
N HIS A 56 12.30 5.96 -1.68
CA HIS A 56 12.27 5.24 -0.41
C HIS A 56 13.65 4.72 -0.04
N TYR A 57 13.89 4.45 1.25
CA TYR A 57 15.11 3.79 1.70
C TYR A 57 14.83 2.28 1.80
N PRO A 58 15.39 1.43 0.91
CA PRO A 58 14.90 0.06 0.74
C PRO A 58 14.88 -0.77 2.01
N ALA A 59 16.00 -0.80 2.75
CA ALA A 59 16.13 -1.60 3.95
C ALA A 59 15.16 -1.17 5.06
N MET A 60 15.02 0.14 5.29
CA MET A 60 14.15 0.67 6.34
C MET A 60 12.67 0.55 5.98
N THR A 61 12.33 0.79 4.70
CA THR A 61 10.96 0.62 4.20
C THR A 61 10.51 -0.83 4.37
N GLN A 62 11.31 -1.78 3.90
CA GLN A 62 11.00 -3.21 4.02
C GLN A 62 10.83 -3.63 5.48
N LYS A 63 11.76 -3.21 6.36
CA LYS A 63 11.69 -3.50 7.80
C LYS A 63 10.44 -2.89 8.45
N HIS A 64 10.07 -1.68 8.06
CA HIS A 64 8.89 -1.02 8.58
C HIS A 64 7.59 -1.72 8.15
N LEU A 65 7.45 -2.07 6.86
CA LEU A 65 6.30 -2.80 6.35
C LEU A 65 6.16 -4.18 7.01
N GLN A 66 7.28 -4.86 7.26
CA GLN A 66 7.30 -6.13 8.01
C GLN A 66 6.82 -5.95 9.45
N ALA A 67 7.25 -4.88 10.11
CA ALA A 67 6.85 -4.57 11.49
C ALA A 67 5.34 -4.34 11.58
N ILE A 68 4.77 -3.45 10.75
CA ILE A 68 3.32 -3.14 10.81
C ILE A 68 2.46 -4.35 10.41
N ALA A 69 2.93 -5.19 9.48
CA ALA A 69 2.25 -6.44 9.12
C ALA A 69 2.25 -7.43 10.28
N SER A 70 3.39 -7.58 10.96
CA SER A 70 3.53 -8.45 12.13
C SER A 70 2.68 -7.96 13.30
N GLU A 71 2.64 -6.65 13.54
CA GLU A 71 1.79 -6.04 14.55
C GLU A 71 0.30 -6.25 14.24
N ALA A 72 -0.11 -6.13 12.97
CA ALA A 72 -1.49 -6.42 12.57
C ALA A 72 -1.85 -7.89 12.82
N MET A 73 -0.97 -8.82 12.45
CA MET A 73 -1.17 -10.26 12.70
C MET A 73 -1.18 -10.62 14.20
N ALA A 74 -0.51 -9.83 15.05
CA ALA A 74 -0.53 -10.02 16.49
C ALA A 74 -1.81 -9.44 17.15
N ARG A 75 -2.39 -8.38 16.57
CA ARG A 75 -3.56 -7.67 17.12
C ARG A 75 -4.89 -8.27 16.67
N TRP A 76 -4.97 -8.75 15.44
CA TRP A 76 -6.20 -9.30 14.85
C TRP A 76 -6.00 -10.74 14.41
N ASN A 77 -7.07 -11.55 14.48
CA ASN A 77 -7.02 -12.94 14.03
C ASN A 77 -7.14 -13.02 12.51
N ILE A 78 -6.12 -12.51 11.83
CA ILE A 78 -6.01 -12.49 10.36
C ILE A 78 -5.13 -13.65 9.89
N LEU A 79 -5.51 -14.23 8.74
CA LEU A 79 -4.88 -15.41 8.17
C LEU A 79 -3.68 -15.05 7.30
N ASP A 80 -3.78 -13.92 6.58
CA ASP A 80 -2.72 -13.45 5.71
C ASP A 80 -2.85 -11.96 5.39
N THR A 81 -1.75 -11.38 4.93
CA THR A 81 -1.66 -10.00 4.43
C THR A 81 -0.82 -9.91 3.18
N LEU A 82 -1.21 -9.03 2.26
CA LEU A 82 -0.44 -8.62 1.10
C LEU A 82 -0.26 -7.11 1.16
N ILE A 83 0.99 -6.66 1.06
CA ILE A 83 1.35 -5.24 0.98
C ILE A 83 2.19 -5.07 -0.28
N ILE A 84 1.71 -4.27 -1.22
CA ILE A 84 2.46 -3.83 -2.39
C ILE A 84 2.52 -2.32 -2.36
N HIS A 85 3.71 -1.76 -2.52
CA HIS A 85 3.88 -0.32 -2.67
C HIS A 85 4.82 0.00 -3.83
N ARG A 86 4.42 0.94 -4.67
CA ARG A 86 5.18 1.42 -5.82
C ARG A 86 6.14 2.54 -5.41
N PHE A 87 7.32 2.56 -6.01
CA PHE A 87 8.26 3.67 -5.98
C PHE A 87 8.63 4.06 -7.42
N GLY A 88 9.35 5.17 -7.58
CA GLY A 88 9.69 5.73 -8.88
C GLY A 88 8.64 6.72 -9.37
N GLU A 89 8.57 6.88 -10.69
CA GLU A 89 7.67 7.81 -11.36
C GLU A 89 6.22 7.28 -11.39
N ILE A 90 5.24 8.12 -11.06
CA ILE A 90 3.83 7.77 -10.90
C ILE A 90 2.94 8.87 -11.49
N HIS A 91 2.03 8.48 -12.37
CA HIS A 91 1.09 9.36 -13.05
C HIS A 91 -0.32 9.28 -12.46
N PRO A 92 -1.22 10.23 -12.76
CA PRO A 92 -2.63 10.12 -12.40
C PRO A 92 -3.23 8.77 -12.77
N ASP A 93 -4.14 8.29 -11.91
CA ASP A 93 -4.79 6.98 -11.96
C ASP A 93 -3.88 5.76 -11.73
N ASP A 94 -2.56 5.94 -11.68
CA ASP A 94 -1.65 4.83 -11.39
C ASP A 94 -1.88 4.28 -9.96
N PRO A 95 -1.93 2.96 -9.79
CA PRO A 95 -1.87 2.31 -8.49
C PRO A 95 -0.53 2.57 -7.80
N ILE A 96 -0.60 3.10 -6.59
CA ILE A 96 0.54 3.36 -5.72
C ILE A 96 0.67 2.24 -4.68
N VAL A 97 -0.45 1.82 -4.09
CA VAL A 97 -0.45 0.89 -2.98
C VAL A 97 -1.61 -0.10 -3.10
N LEU A 98 -1.33 -1.36 -2.82
CA LEU A 98 -2.31 -2.41 -2.58
C LEU A 98 -2.07 -2.99 -1.19
N LEU A 99 -3.12 -2.98 -0.37
CA LEU A 99 -3.17 -3.73 0.88
C LEU A 99 -4.33 -4.72 0.79
N ALA A 100 -4.09 -5.97 1.11
CA ALA A 100 -5.15 -6.96 1.27
C ALA A 100 -4.96 -7.74 2.57
N VAL A 101 -6.07 -8.00 3.26
CA VAL A 101 -6.10 -8.75 4.51
C VAL A 101 -7.16 -9.83 4.43
N TRP A 102 -6.75 -11.09 4.60
CA TRP A 102 -7.64 -12.25 4.63
C TRP A 102 -7.89 -12.69 6.06
N SER A 103 -9.14 -13.00 6.40
CA SER A 103 -9.52 -13.51 7.72
C SER A 103 -10.79 -14.36 7.66
N ALA A 104 -11.08 -15.10 8.71
CA ALA A 104 -12.33 -15.87 8.80
C ALA A 104 -13.57 -14.96 8.80
N HIS A 105 -13.49 -13.78 9.46
CA HIS A 105 -14.63 -12.90 9.66
C HIS A 105 -14.27 -11.43 9.43
N ARG A 106 -15.24 -10.67 8.90
CA ARG A 106 -15.07 -9.23 8.59
C ARG A 106 -14.66 -8.37 9.80
N SER A 107 -14.97 -8.80 11.02
CA SER A 107 -14.60 -8.11 12.26
C SER A 107 -13.09 -7.94 12.42
N GLU A 108 -12.31 -8.87 11.88
CA GLU A 108 -10.85 -8.84 11.92
C GLU A 108 -10.29 -8.11 10.69
N SER A 109 -10.84 -8.40 9.52
CA SER A 109 -10.32 -7.92 8.23
C SER A 109 -10.33 -6.40 8.09
N PHE A 110 -11.46 -5.75 8.39
CA PHE A 110 -11.61 -4.30 8.22
C PHE A 110 -10.65 -3.49 9.10
N PRO A 111 -10.63 -3.65 10.44
CA PRO A 111 -9.76 -2.86 11.29
C PRO A 111 -8.28 -3.15 11.03
N ALA A 112 -7.90 -4.38 10.71
CA ALA A 112 -6.52 -4.70 10.34
C ALA A 112 -6.10 -4.02 9.03
N CYS A 113 -6.96 -4.01 8.01
CA CYS A 113 -6.67 -3.30 6.75
C CYS A 113 -6.55 -1.79 6.96
N ARG A 114 -7.46 -1.19 7.76
CA ARG A 114 -7.38 0.23 8.13
C ARG A 114 -6.10 0.54 8.90
N TYR A 115 -5.72 -0.30 9.87
CA TYR A 115 -4.49 -0.14 10.62
C TYR A 115 -3.26 -0.11 9.70
N LEU A 116 -3.16 -1.05 8.76
CA LEU A 116 -2.03 -1.13 7.84
C LEU A 116 -1.88 0.15 7.01
N ILE A 117 -2.97 0.72 6.49
CA ILE A 117 -2.88 1.95 5.70
C ILE A 117 -2.51 3.17 6.54
N GLU A 118 -3.08 3.29 7.75
CA GLU A 118 -2.75 4.40 8.66
C GLU A 118 -1.28 4.38 9.08
N GLU A 119 -0.77 3.21 9.48
CA GLU A 119 0.63 3.07 9.88
C GLU A 119 1.56 3.30 8.69
N LEU A 120 1.23 2.76 7.51
CA LEU A 120 2.01 2.99 6.29
C LEU A 120 2.08 4.49 5.97
N LYS A 121 0.94 5.20 5.98
CA LYS A 121 0.89 6.64 5.69
C LYS A 121 1.60 7.49 6.75
N SER A 122 1.53 7.07 8.02
CA SER A 122 2.12 7.83 9.13
C SER A 122 3.63 7.62 9.27
N ARG A 123 4.13 6.42 9.00
CA ARG A 123 5.47 6.01 9.45
C ARG A 123 6.38 5.46 8.35
N ALA A 124 5.87 5.16 7.16
CA ALA A 124 6.72 4.64 6.09
C ALA A 124 7.65 5.73 5.54
N PRO A 125 8.95 5.43 5.37
CA PRO A 125 9.95 6.40 4.90
C PRO A 125 9.90 6.54 3.37
N PHE A 126 8.79 7.07 2.88
CA PHE A 126 8.64 7.49 1.49
C PHE A 126 8.79 9.01 1.39
N TRP A 127 9.54 9.47 0.40
CA TRP A 127 9.69 10.88 0.08
C TRP A 127 9.01 11.17 -1.25
N LYS A 128 8.14 12.18 -1.23
CA LYS A 128 7.32 12.57 -2.36
C LYS A 128 7.90 13.82 -3.02
N LYS A 129 8.15 13.74 -4.32
CA LYS A 129 8.52 14.86 -5.18
C LYS A 129 7.45 15.04 -6.25
N GLU A 130 6.80 16.20 -6.27
CA GLU A 130 5.78 16.53 -7.28
C GLU A 130 6.40 17.31 -8.43
N ILE A 131 5.93 17.02 -9.64
CA ILE A 131 6.33 17.70 -10.87
C ILE A 131 5.07 18.31 -11.51
N ASN A 132 5.14 19.61 -11.81
CA ASN A 132 4.10 20.33 -12.53
C ASN A 132 4.75 21.39 -13.42
N GLY A 133 4.53 21.32 -14.74
CA GLY A 133 4.92 22.39 -15.67
C GLY A 133 6.44 22.62 -15.76
N GLY A 134 7.23 21.59 -15.44
CA GLY A 134 8.70 21.66 -15.41
C GLY A 134 9.31 22.04 -14.05
N ASP A 135 8.49 22.51 -13.10
CA ASP A 135 8.93 22.76 -11.73
C ASP A 135 8.79 21.50 -10.86
N ALA A 136 9.82 21.25 -10.05
CA ALA A 136 9.86 20.08 -9.17
C ALA A 136 9.97 20.49 -7.70
N ARG A 137 9.04 20.04 -6.86
CA ARG A 137 9.00 20.37 -5.42
C ARG A 137 8.99 19.10 -4.56
N TRP A 138 9.82 19.08 -3.52
CA TRP A 138 9.73 18.08 -2.46
C TRP A 138 8.60 18.43 -1.51
N VAL A 139 7.73 17.47 -1.22
CA VAL A 139 6.63 17.65 -0.27
C VAL A 139 7.17 17.43 1.14
N ALA A 140 7.11 18.47 1.97
CA ALA A 140 7.73 18.48 3.30
C ALA A 140 7.00 17.61 4.34
N HIS A 141 5.69 17.39 4.16
CA HIS A 141 4.84 16.68 5.12
C HIS A 141 3.82 15.78 4.42
N ASN A 142 3.55 14.61 5.00
CA ASN A 142 2.43 13.78 4.59
C ASN A 142 1.13 14.48 5.00
N THR A 143 0.24 14.75 4.04
CA THR A 143 -1.09 15.26 4.33
C THR A 143 -1.91 14.16 5.03
N PRO A 144 -2.53 14.43 6.19
CA PRO A 144 -3.49 13.51 6.77
C PRO A 144 -4.64 13.24 5.77
N GLY A 145 -5.05 11.99 5.68
CA GLY A 145 -6.20 11.57 4.86
C GLY A 145 -7.54 11.87 5.51
#